data_AF-A0A1C5LBE7-F1
#
_entry.id   AF-A0A1C5LBE7-F1
#
_cell.length_a   1.000
_cell.length_b   1.000
_cell.length_c   1.000
_cell.angle_alpha   90.00
_cell.angle_beta   90.00
_cell.angle_gamma   90.00
#
_symmetry.space_group_name_H-M   'P 1'
#
loop_
_entity.id
_entity.type
_entity.pdbx_description
1 polymer ?
#
loop_
_entity_poly.entity_id
_entity_poly.type
_entity_poly.pdbx_seq_one_letter_code
_entity_poly.pdbx_strand_id
1 'polypeptide(L)'
;MEQIKIPDGYHSDLNLHDTQVAIKTVKDFFQQTLSQKLNLLRVSAPIFVSPSSGLNDNLNGVERPVSFDIKGQDENAEIVHSLAKWKRYALKKYGFAHGEGLYTDMVAIRRDEDLDNIHSVYVDQWDWEKIISKEERTMETLINTVRSIYSVLRKTEKYMAVQYDYIEEILPKEIAFVSTQELVDMYPDLTPKEREYKIVKEKGAVFLMQVGKTLSNGERHDGRAPDYDDWELNGDILVYYPVLDIALELSSMGIRVDEEALDRQLTEAGCDDRRELPFQKAILNKELPYTIGGGIGQSRICMFFLRKAHIGEVHVSLWPESITKAAEEAGVNLL
;
A
#
# COMPACT_ATOMS: atom_id res chain seq x y z
N MET A 1 -15.88 -14.74 -8.23
CA MET A 1 -14.64 -14.62 -9.02
C MET A 1 -14.95 -13.70 -10.17
N GLU A 2 -14.44 -12.47 -10.09
CA GLU A 2 -14.48 -11.58 -11.24
C GLU A 2 -13.66 -12.23 -12.38
N GLN A 3 -14.18 -12.10 -13.60
CA GLN A 3 -13.45 -12.55 -14.79
C GLN A 3 -12.28 -11.61 -15.00
N ILE A 4 -11.10 -12.15 -15.31
CA ILE A 4 -9.95 -11.37 -15.78
C ILE A 4 -10.40 -10.42 -16.89
N LYS A 5 -10.10 -9.13 -16.73
CA LYS A 5 -10.35 -8.11 -17.75
C LYS A 5 -9.18 -8.08 -18.73
N ILE A 6 -9.42 -8.44 -19.98
CA ILE A 6 -8.44 -8.32 -21.05
C ILE A 6 -8.74 -7.03 -21.83
N PRO A 7 -7.83 -6.03 -21.84
CA PRO A 7 -8.04 -4.82 -22.63
C PRO A 7 -8.04 -5.11 -24.14
N ASP A 8 -8.92 -4.43 -24.87
CA ASP A 8 -8.98 -4.53 -26.33
C ASP A 8 -7.64 -4.12 -26.95
N GLY A 9 -7.06 -5.00 -27.76
CA GLY A 9 -5.78 -4.76 -28.44
C GLY A 9 -4.55 -4.83 -27.54
N TYR A 10 -4.67 -5.33 -26.30
CA TYR A 10 -3.53 -5.56 -25.42
C TYR A 10 -2.55 -6.55 -26.07
N HIS A 11 -1.26 -6.23 -25.96
CA HIS A 11 -0.17 -7.15 -26.22
C HIS A 11 0.98 -6.83 -25.27
N SER A 12 1.73 -7.85 -24.85
CA SER A 12 2.89 -7.67 -23.98
C SER A 12 4.11 -7.28 -24.82
N ASP A 13 4.61 -6.04 -24.69
CA ASP A 13 5.78 -5.54 -25.45
C ASP A 13 7.09 -6.28 -25.16
N LEU A 14 7.16 -6.93 -24.00
CA LEU A 14 8.36 -7.64 -23.53
C LEU A 14 8.07 -9.14 -23.44
N ASN A 15 9.04 -9.95 -23.88
CA ASN A 15 9.04 -11.38 -23.58
C ASN A 15 9.29 -11.62 -22.07
N LEU A 16 9.18 -12.89 -21.62
CA LEU A 16 9.34 -13.25 -20.20
C LEU A 16 10.72 -12.85 -19.64
N HIS A 17 11.79 -13.07 -20.41
CA HIS A 17 13.15 -12.74 -19.99
C HIS A 17 13.33 -11.23 -19.81
N ASP A 18 12.93 -10.43 -20.80
CA ASP A 18 13.09 -8.98 -20.76
C ASP A 18 12.13 -8.34 -19.75
N THR A 19 10.97 -8.96 -19.49
CA THR A 19 10.09 -8.57 -18.39
C THR A 19 10.78 -8.73 -17.04
N GLN A 20 11.55 -9.79 -16.79
CA GLN A 20 12.34 -9.94 -15.55
C GLN A 20 13.40 -8.84 -15.40
N VAL A 21 14.09 -8.49 -16.49
CA VAL A 21 15.06 -7.38 -16.49
C VAL A 21 14.37 -6.06 -16.18
N ALA A 22 13.20 -5.82 -16.77
CA ALA A 22 12.44 -4.59 -16.59
C ALA A 22 11.87 -4.46 -15.16
N ILE A 23 11.35 -5.55 -14.57
CA ILE A 23 10.89 -5.59 -13.18
C ILE A 23 12.03 -5.18 -12.24
N LYS A 24 13.21 -5.78 -12.40
CA LYS A 24 14.39 -5.44 -11.59
C LYS A 24 14.77 -3.96 -11.76
N THR A 25 14.74 -3.48 -13.01
CA THR A 25 15.07 -2.09 -13.35
C THR A 25 14.14 -1.10 -12.65
N VAL A 26 12.83 -1.34 -12.66
CA VAL A 26 11.84 -0.53 -11.93
C VAL A 26 12.13 -0.56 -10.44
N LYS A 27 12.27 -1.77 -9.86
CA LYS A 27 12.40 -1.94 -8.41
C LYS A 27 13.67 -1.25 -7.87
N ASP A 28 14.82 -1.47 -8.51
CA ASP A 28 16.09 -0.88 -8.11
C ASP A 28 16.06 0.66 -8.16
N PHE A 29 15.56 1.22 -9.26
CA PHE A 29 15.50 2.67 -9.43
C PHE A 29 14.56 3.31 -8.41
N PHE A 30 13.36 2.74 -8.25
CA PHE A 30 12.35 3.27 -7.35
C PHE A 30 12.83 3.25 -5.89
N GLN A 31 13.33 2.10 -5.41
CA GLN A 31 13.75 1.94 -4.02
C GLN A 31 14.94 2.85 -3.66
N GLN A 32 15.91 2.99 -4.57
CA GLN A 32 17.06 3.87 -4.36
C GLN A 32 16.60 5.33 -4.26
N THR A 33 15.72 5.74 -5.17
CA THR A 33 15.21 7.12 -5.21
C THR A 33 14.33 7.42 -3.99
N LEU A 34 13.48 6.47 -3.57
CA LEU A 34 12.65 6.58 -2.36
C LEU A 34 13.51 6.74 -1.10
N SER A 35 14.50 5.85 -0.93
CA SER A 35 15.44 5.86 0.19
C SER A 35 16.16 7.21 0.32
N GLN A 36 16.72 7.72 -0.79
CA GLN A 36 17.39 9.02 -0.79
C GLN A 36 16.42 10.18 -0.52
N LYS A 37 15.21 10.13 -1.08
CA LYS A 37 14.25 11.24 -0.99
C LYS A 37 13.65 11.39 0.41
N LEU A 38 13.48 10.29 1.14
CA LEU A 38 12.84 10.25 2.46
C LEU A 38 13.81 9.96 3.61
N ASN A 39 15.11 9.85 3.35
CA ASN A 39 16.15 9.50 4.33
C ASN A 39 15.86 8.15 5.01
N LEU A 40 15.66 7.10 4.20
CA LEU A 40 15.31 5.76 4.67
C LEU A 40 16.47 4.79 4.52
N LEU A 41 16.75 4.02 5.57
CA LEU A 41 17.68 2.89 5.53
C LEU A 41 16.94 1.59 5.22
N ARG A 42 17.46 0.79 4.29
CA ARG A 42 16.93 -0.57 4.07
C ARG A 42 17.26 -1.45 5.27
N VAL A 43 16.26 -2.09 5.86
CA VAL A 43 16.43 -3.03 6.98
C VAL A 43 15.88 -4.42 6.61
N SER A 44 16.31 -5.44 7.36
CA SER A 44 15.71 -6.78 7.24
C SER A 44 14.39 -6.85 7.99
N ALA A 45 13.36 -7.40 7.36
CA ALA A 45 12.04 -7.56 7.95
C ALA A 45 11.70 -9.00 8.35
N PRO A 46 10.82 -9.18 9.35
CA PRO A 46 10.22 -10.48 9.64
C PRO A 46 9.22 -10.86 8.53
N ILE A 47 9.19 -12.15 8.21
CA ILE A 47 8.15 -12.77 7.36
C ILE A 47 6.96 -13.21 8.22
N PHE A 48 7.22 -13.49 9.50
CA PHE A 48 6.23 -13.94 10.45
C PHE A 48 6.50 -13.35 11.83
N VAL A 49 5.44 -13.22 12.62
CA VAL A 49 5.48 -12.70 13.99
C VAL A 49 4.66 -13.59 14.92
N SER A 50 4.91 -13.45 16.22
CA SER A 50 4.04 -14.04 17.25
C SER A 50 2.73 -13.23 17.31
N PRO A 51 1.55 -13.87 17.28
CA PRO A 51 0.25 -13.20 17.40
C PRO A 51 0.15 -12.36 18.68
N SER A 52 0.63 -12.89 19.80
CA SER A 52 0.57 -12.21 21.11
C SER A 52 1.40 -10.92 21.19
N SER A 53 2.31 -10.69 20.24
CA SER A 53 3.06 -9.43 20.14
C SER A 53 2.19 -8.22 19.77
N GLY A 54 1.05 -8.44 19.12
CA GLY A 54 0.21 -7.38 18.55
C GLY A 54 0.80 -6.68 17.32
N LEU A 55 1.93 -7.18 16.78
CA LEU A 55 2.66 -6.56 15.66
C LEU A 55 2.09 -6.94 14.28
N ASN A 56 1.32 -8.02 14.15
CA ASN A 56 0.72 -8.39 12.88
C ASN A 56 -0.41 -7.43 12.52
N ASP A 57 -0.49 -7.02 11.26
CA ASP A 57 -1.59 -6.20 10.75
C ASP A 57 -2.86 -7.03 10.59
N ASN A 58 -3.92 -6.62 11.28
CA ASN A 58 -5.19 -7.32 11.27
C ASN A 58 -6.11 -6.84 10.13
N LEU A 59 -5.67 -5.92 9.27
CA LEU A 59 -6.46 -5.35 8.17
C LEU A 59 -7.84 -4.87 8.68
N ASN A 60 -8.94 -5.40 8.15
CA ASN A 60 -10.30 -5.06 8.59
C ASN A 60 -10.79 -5.88 9.79
N GLY A 61 -9.98 -6.84 10.26
CA GLY A 61 -10.28 -7.72 11.39
C GLY A 61 -11.07 -8.97 11.01
N VAL A 62 -11.30 -9.22 9.72
CA VAL A 62 -12.03 -10.39 9.21
C VAL A 62 -11.12 -11.35 8.43
N GLU A 63 -10.03 -10.83 7.88
CA GLU A 63 -9.05 -11.56 7.09
C GLU A 63 -8.20 -12.47 7.98
N ARG A 64 -8.03 -13.73 7.58
CA ARG A 64 -7.31 -14.72 8.39
C ARG A 64 -5.83 -14.77 7.99
N PRO A 65 -4.88 -14.58 8.94
CA PRO A 65 -3.48 -14.80 8.65
C PRO A 65 -3.17 -16.28 8.42
N VAL A 66 -2.09 -16.55 7.71
CA VAL A 66 -1.53 -17.91 7.60
C VAL A 66 -0.76 -18.21 8.88
N SER A 67 -1.28 -19.14 9.68
CA SER A 67 -0.67 -19.58 10.95
C SER A 67 -0.01 -20.95 10.81
N PHE A 68 1.10 -21.18 11.51
CA PHE A 68 1.83 -22.44 11.54
C PHE A 68 2.54 -22.66 12.89
N ASP A 69 2.74 -23.92 13.27
CA ASP A 69 3.48 -24.29 14.47
C ASP A 69 5.00 -24.25 14.22
N ILE A 70 5.77 -23.92 15.26
CA ILE A 70 7.23 -23.98 15.24
C ILE A 70 7.68 -25.07 16.20
N LYS A 71 8.44 -26.04 15.69
CA LYS A 71 9.00 -27.11 16.52
C LYS A 71 9.77 -26.53 17.71
N GLY A 72 9.29 -26.84 18.91
CA GLY A 72 9.91 -26.39 20.17
C GLY A 72 9.41 -25.04 20.69
N GLN A 73 8.34 -24.49 20.12
CA GLN A 73 7.62 -23.34 20.67
C GLN A 73 6.18 -23.73 21.00
N ASP A 74 5.65 -23.15 22.08
CA ASP A 74 4.27 -23.41 22.51
C ASP A 74 3.26 -22.56 21.73
N GLU A 75 3.69 -21.40 21.19
CA GLU A 75 2.85 -20.49 20.40
C GLU A 75 3.07 -20.71 18.90
N ASN A 76 1.99 -20.60 18.13
CA ASN A 76 2.07 -20.54 16.68
C ASN A 76 2.65 -19.20 16.21
N ALA A 77 3.28 -19.20 15.04
CA ALA A 77 3.62 -17.99 14.32
C ALA A 77 2.56 -17.67 13.26
N GLU A 78 2.48 -16.41 12.85
CA GLU A 78 1.64 -15.94 11.76
C GLU A 78 2.47 -15.21 10.71
N ILE A 79 2.26 -15.55 9.44
CA ILE A 79 2.76 -14.74 8.31
C ILE A 79 2.13 -13.36 8.40
N VAL A 80 2.96 -12.33 8.22
CA VAL A 80 2.50 -10.94 8.29
C VAL A 80 1.58 -10.60 7.12
N HIS A 81 0.51 -9.83 7.35
CA HIS A 81 -0.26 -9.20 6.26
C HIS A 81 0.36 -7.88 5.77
N SER A 82 1.01 -7.17 6.69
CA SER A 82 1.87 -6.01 6.45
C SER A 82 2.76 -5.79 7.68
N LEU A 83 3.75 -4.92 7.58
CA LEU A 83 4.62 -4.55 8.70
C LEU A 83 4.24 -3.19 9.30
N ALA A 84 3.02 -2.71 9.08
CA ALA A 84 2.56 -1.38 9.51
C ALA A 84 2.91 -1.06 10.98
N LYS A 85 2.67 -2.01 11.90
CA LYS A 85 2.99 -1.86 13.33
C LYS A 85 4.46 -2.16 13.64
N TRP A 86 5.03 -3.19 13.02
CA TRP A 86 6.42 -3.60 13.24
C TRP A 86 7.42 -2.48 12.93
N LYS A 87 7.23 -1.72 11.85
CA LYS A 87 8.20 -0.69 11.43
C LYS A 87 8.37 0.40 12.50
N ARG A 88 7.28 0.86 13.12
CA ARG A 88 7.34 1.85 14.22
C ARG A 88 8.05 1.31 15.45
N TYR A 89 7.80 0.05 15.80
CA TYR A 89 8.53 -0.64 16.87
C TYR A 89 10.04 -0.76 16.53
N ALA A 90 10.36 -1.13 15.29
CA ALA A 90 11.73 -1.31 14.81
C ALA A 90 12.54 -0.01 14.85
N LEU A 91 11.95 1.12 14.47
CA LEU A 91 12.60 2.44 14.56
C LEU A 91 13.12 2.74 15.97
N LYS A 92 12.28 2.50 17.00
CA LYS A 92 12.71 2.64 18.41
C LYS A 92 13.79 1.64 18.75
N LYS A 93 13.56 0.36 18.45
CA LYS A 93 14.45 -0.74 18.84
C LYS A 93 15.86 -0.59 18.28
N TYR A 94 15.97 -0.08 17.05
CA TYR A 94 17.23 0.07 16.35
C TYR A 94 17.88 1.45 16.56
N GLY A 95 17.22 2.36 17.30
CA GLY A 95 17.81 3.64 17.69
C GLY A 95 17.85 4.69 16.58
N PHE A 96 16.86 4.68 15.67
CA PHE A 96 16.72 5.74 14.66
C PHE A 96 16.41 7.09 15.33
N ALA A 97 16.87 8.18 14.71
CA ALA A 97 16.65 9.54 15.16
C ALA A 97 15.55 10.28 14.38
N HIS A 98 15.19 11.47 14.84
CA HIS A 98 14.26 12.37 14.15
C HIS A 98 14.69 12.61 12.70
N GLY A 99 13.74 12.52 11.77
CA GLY A 99 13.98 12.67 10.33
C GLY A 99 14.62 11.46 9.64
N GLU A 100 15.06 10.45 10.39
CA GLU A 100 15.49 9.17 9.84
C GLU A 100 14.32 8.18 9.76
N GLY A 101 14.42 7.25 8.83
CA GLY A 101 13.44 6.20 8.68
C GLY A 101 14.04 4.91 8.15
N LEU A 102 13.17 3.93 7.99
CA LEU A 102 13.50 2.63 7.42
C LEU A 102 12.56 2.30 6.26
N TYR A 103 13.03 1.42 5.39
CA TYR A 103 12.14 0.68 4.50
C TYR A 103 12.57 -0.78 4.43
N THR A 104 11.65 -1.63 4.00
CA THR A 104 11.89 -3.05 3.76
C THR A 104 11.17 -3.51 2.51
N ASP A 105 11.71 -4.55 1.88
CA ASP A 105 11.03 -5.33 0.87
C ASP A 105 10.13 -6.34 1.59
N MET A 106 8.90 -5.93 1.88
CA MET A 106 7.93 -6.77 2.58
C MET A 106 7.26 -7.73 1.59
N VAL A 107 7.07 -8.97 2.04
CA VAL A 107 6.29 -9.98 1.33
C VAL A 107 5.29 -10.58 2.32
N ALA A 108 4.03 -10.67 1.89
CA ALA A 108 2.92 -11.19 2.65
C ALA A 108 2.10 -12.19 1.83
N ILE A 109 1.31 -13.01 2.54
CA ILE A 109 0.30 -13.89 1.94
C ILE A 109 -1.07 -13.45 2.43
N ARG A 110 -1.90 -12.91 1.54
CA ARG A 110 -3.30 -12.54 1.80
C ARG A 110 -4.23 -13.60 1.24
N ARG A 111 -4.43 -14.65 2.04
CA ARG A 111 -5.15 -15.87 1.63
C ARG A 111 -6.65 -15.68 1.36
N ASP A 112 -7.24 -14.61 1.89
CA ASP A 112 -8.67 -14.32 1.78
C ASP A 112 -8.94 -13.19 0.76
N GLU A 113 -7.94 -12.88 -0.10
CA GLU A 113 -8.05 -11.86 -1.15
C GLU A 113 -8.89 -12.36 -2.34
N ASP A 114 -9.76 -11.50 -2.87
CA ASP A 114 -10.43 -11.72 -4.15
C ASP A 114 -9.44 -11.45 -5.30
N LEU A 115 -9.18 -12.47 -6.13
CA LEU A 115 -8.15 -12.38 -7.17
C LEU A 115 -8.72 -11.78 -8.46
N ASP A 116 -8.03 -10.77 -8.98
CA ASP A 116 -8.36 -10.07 -10.22
C ASP A 116 -7.07 -9.57 -10.91
N ASN A 117 -7.21 -8.64 -11.86
CA ASN A 117 -6.09 -8.04 -12.59
C ASN A 117 -5.04 -7.35 -11.70
N ILE A 118 -5.39 -6.86 -10.51
CA ILE A 118 -4.55 -6.03 -9.63
C ILE A 118 -4.41 -6.59 -8.21
N HIS A 119 -5.13 -7.67 -7.88
CA HIS A 119 -5.14 -8.34 -6.58
C HIS A 119 -4.61 -9.77 -6.68
N SER A 120 -3.72 -10.13 -5.74
CA SER A 120 -3.09 -11.45 -5.68
C SER A 120 -2.94 -11.90 -4.23
N VAL A 121 -2.95 -13.22 -4.00
CA VAL A 121 -2.61 -13.78 -2.68
C VAL A 121 -1.17 -13.46 -2.27
N TYR A 122 -0.27 -13.27 -3.25
CA TYR A 122 1.08 -12.76 -3.03
C TYR A 122 1.06 -11.23 -3.02
N VAL A 123 1.50 -10.64 -1.92
CA VAL A 123 1.60 -9.18 -1.79
C VAL A 123 3.03 -8.79 -1.49
N ASP A 124 3.58 -7.87 -2.28
CA ASP A 124 4.88 -7.26 -2.03
C ASP A 124 4.79 -5.74 -1.89
N GLN A 125 5.52 -5.16 -0.94
CA GLN A 125 5.52 -3.73 -0.70
C GLN A 125 6.92 -3.20 -0.40
N TRP A 126 7.20 -1.96 -0.80
CA TRP A 126 8.16 -1.13 -0.08
C TRP A 126 7.45 -0.59 1.15
N ASP A 127 7.68 -1.27 2.26
CA ASP A 127 7.04 -0.96 3.51
C ASP A 127 7.98 -0.02 4.29
N TRP A 128 7.59 1.25 4.44
CA TRP A 128 8.46 2.31 4.94
C TRP A 128 7.86 3.06 6.13
N GLU A 129 8.73 3.67 6.94
CA GLU A 129 8.37 4.40 8.15
C GLU A 129 9.47 5.42 8.50
N LYS A 130 9.10 6.62 8.95
CA LYS A 130 10.03 7.71 9.30
C LYS A 130 9.64 8.38 10.60
N ILE A 131 10.62 8.68 11.46
CA ILE A 131 10.39 9.41 12.71
C ILE A 131 10.09 10.88 12.41
N ILE A 132 9.03 11.38 13.03
CA ILE A 132 8.64 12.79 13.06
C ILE A 132 8.51 13.26 14.51
N SER A 133 8.49 14.57 14.72
CA SER A 133 8.15 15.16 16.02
C SER A 133 6.64 15.15 16.25
N LYS A 134 6.21 15.44 17.48
CA LYS A 134 4.78 15.53 17.79
C LYS A 134 4.14 16.73 17.07
N GLU A 135 4.87 17.83 16.93
CA GLU A 135 4.44 19.06 16.28
C GLU A 135 4.32 18.90 14.76
N GLU A 136 5.06 17.94 14.18
CA GLU A 136 4.96 17.58 12.76
C GLU A 136 3.73 16.73 12.44
N ARG A 137 2.87 16.39 13.42
CA ARG A 137 1.58 15.71 13.19
C ARG A 137 0.55 16.64 12.56
N THR A 138 0.81 17.08 11.33
CA THR A 138 -0.05 18.02 10.61
C THR A 138 -0.36 17.54 9.20
N MET A 139 -1.47 18.04 8.65
CA MET A 139 -1.84 17.81 7.26
C MET A 139 -0.76 18.31 6.28
N GLU A 140 -0.04 19.38 6.63
CA GLU A 140 1.07 19.88 5.83
C GLU A 140 2.20 18.85 5.71
N THR A 141 2.60 18.20 6.81
CA THR A 141 3.61 17.14 6.80
C THR A 141 3.19 15.97 5.92
N LEU A 142 1.92 15.56 6.00
CA LEU A 142 1.37 14.50 5.16
C LEU A 142 1.45 14.88 3.68
N ILE A 143 0.91 16.04 3.30
CA ILE A 143 0.91 16.55 1.92
C ILE A 143 2.34 16.64 1.36
N ASN A 144 3.28 17.18 2.12
CA ASN A 144 4.67 17.32 1.68
C ASN A 144 5.38 15.97 1.51
N THR A 145 5.05 14.99 2.36
CA THR A 145 5.57 13.62 2.24
C THR A 145 5.00 12.94 1.00
N VAL A 146 3.70 13.06 0.75
CA VAL A 146 3.03 12.54 -0.45
C VAL A 146 3.63 13.15 -1.72
N ARG A 147 3.81 14.48 -1.78
CA ARG A 147 4.48 15.14 -2.92
C ARG A 147 5.89 14.61 -3.15
N SER A 148 6.62 14.30 -2.08
CA SER A 148 7.96 13.73 -2.17
C SER A 148 7.93 12.33 -2.78
N ILE A 149 7.03 11.45 -2.34
CA ILE A 149 6.84 10.11 -2.90
C ILE A 149 6.34 10.18 -4.34
N TYR A 150 5.40 11.07 -4.64
CA TYR A 150 4.90 11.29 -5.99
C TYR A 150 6.01 11.76 -6.94
N SER A 151 6.93 12.60 -6.48
CA SER A 151 8.11 12.99 -7.26
C SER A 151 9.03 11.80 -7.57
N VAL A 152 9.07 10.77 -6.70
CA VAL A 152 9.80 9.51 -6.95
C VAL A 152 9.10 8.67 -8.02
N LEU A 153 7.77 8.55 -7.96
CA LEU A 153 6.97 7.88 -9.00
C LEU A 153 7.23 8.50 -10.37
N ARG A 154 7.13 9.83 -10.49
CA ARG A 154 7.38 10.54 -11.76
C ARG A 154 8.81 10.39 -12.28
N LYS A 155 9.81 10.41 -11.39
CA LYS A 155 11.20 10.16 -11.78
C LYS A 155 11.38 8.74 -12.30
N THR A 156 10.69 7.77 -11.71
CA THR A 156 10.72 6.37 -12.13
C THR A 156 10.07 6.22 -13.49
N GLU A 157 8.91 6.85 -13.73
CA GLU A 157 8.27 6.86 -15.05
C GLU A 157 9.20 7.40 -16.13
N LYS A 158 9.78 8.58 -15.88
CA LYS A 158 10.71 9.21 -16.81
C LYS A 158 11.94 8.34 -17.07
N TYR A 159 12.48 7.70 -16.04
CA TYR A 159 13.59 6.78 -16.19
C TYR A 159 13.22 5.60 -17.09
N MET A 160 12.05 4.99 -16.86
CA MET A 160 11.56 3.87 -17.67
C MET A 160 11.24 4.26 -19.11
N ALA A 161 10.65 5.43 -19.34
CA ALA A 161 10.38 5.98 -20.68
C ALA A 161 11.65 6.22 -21.51
N VAL A 162 12.80 6.47 -20.85
CA VAL A 162 14.10 6.57 -21.53
C VAL A 162 14.68 5.20 -21.88
N GLN A 163 14.35 4.15 -21.11
CA GLN A 163 14.89 2.81 -21.31
C GLN A 163 14.07 1.96 -22.29
N TYR A 164 12.76 2.22 -22.39
CA TYR A 164 11.83 1.41 -23.19
C TYR A 164 10.92 2.31 -24.04
N ASP A 165 11.07 2.22 -25.36
CA ASP A 165 10.41 3.12 -26.33
C ASP A 165 8.87 3.06 -26.32
N TYR A 166 8.28 1.96 -25.81
CA TYR A 166 6.83 1.80 -25.71
C TYR A 166 6.22 2.47 -24.45
N ILE A 167 7.06 2.94 -23.52
CA ILE A 167 6.60 3.58 -22.28
C ILE A 167 6.51 5.09 -22.49
N GLU A 168 5.29 5.62 -22.55
CA GLU A 168 5.04 7.07 -22.52
C GLU A 168 4.84 7.58 -21.08
N GLU A 169 5.23 8.83 -20.80
CA GLU A 169 4.96 9.48 -19.51
C GLU A 169 3.46 9.84 -19.39
N ILE A 170 2.73 9.17 -18.50
CA ILE A 170 1.28 9.39 -18.29
C ILE A 170 0.95 10.00 -16.93
N LEU A 171 1.87 10.03 -15.96
CA LEU A 171 1.61 10.66 -14.68
C LEU A 171 1.56 12.18 -14.84
N PRO A 172 0.53 12.86 -14.30
CA PRO A 172 0.47 14.31 -14.35
C PRO A 172 1.64 14.96 -13.59
N LYS A 173 1.91 16.23 -13.87
CA LYS A 173 3.04 16.93 -13.22
C LYS A 173 2.89 17.00 -11.70
N GLU A 174 1.66 17.20 -11.24
CA GLU A 174 1.27 17.37 -9.84
C GLU A 174 0.20 16.35 -9.46
N ILE A 175 0.19 15.93 -8.19
CA ILE A 175 -0.86 15.09 -7.60
C ILE A 175 -1.92 15.99 -6.96
N ALA A 176 -3.20 15.71 -7.23
CA ALA A 176 -4.31 16.40 -6.59
C ALA A 176 -4.56 15.85 -5.18
N PHE A 177 -5.12 16.65 -4.28
CA PHE A 177 -5.48 16.25 -2.93
C PHE A 177 -6.99 16.42 -2.77
N VAL A 178 -7.67 15.37 -2.33
CA VAL A 178 -9.11 15.37 -2.07
C VAL A 178 -9.40 14.45 -0.90
N SER A 179 -10.30 14.83 -0.01
CA SER A 179 -10.76 13.96 1.07
C SER A 179 -11.88 13.03 0.61
N THR A 180 -12.05 11.93 1.34
CA THR A 180 -13.20 11.03 1.18
C THR A 180 -14.54 11.74 1.31
N GLN A 181 -14.65 12.73 2.20
CA GLN A 181 -15.86 13.55 2.34
C GLN A 181 -16.10 14.46 1.13
N GLU A 182 -15.06 15.13 0.62
CA GLU A 182 -15.18 15.94 -0.60
C GLU A 182 -15.63 15.11 -1.80
N LEU A 183 -15.20 13.84 -1.91
CA LEU A 183 -15.70 12.95 -2.96
C LEU A 183 -17.20 12.64 -2.81
N VAL A 184 -17.69 12.43 -1.60
CA VAL A 184 -19.14 12.26 -1.34
C VAL A 184 -19.89 13.52 -1.74
N ASP A 185 -19.38 14.70 -1.39
CA ASP A 185 -20.03 15.97 -1.71
C ASP A 185 -20.06 16.24 -3.22
N MET A 186 -18.99 15.88 -3.95
CA MET A 186 -18.89 16.03 -5.40
C MET A 186 -19.74 15.02 -6.17
N TYR A 187 -19.85 13.79 -5.67
CA TYR A 187 -20.45 12.65 -6.36
C TYR A 187 -21.35 11.82 -5.43
N PRO A 188 -22.45 12.39 -4.91
CA PRO A 188 -23.24 11.77 -3.84
C PRO A 188 -23.92 10.46 -4.24
N ASP A 189 -24.23 10.30 -5.53
CA ASP A 189 -24.97 9.14 -6.06
C ASP A 189 -24.05 7.98 -6.50
N LEU A 190 -22.73 8.12 -6.35
CA LEU A 190 -21.75 7.12 -6.80
C LEU A 190 -21.21 6.32 -5.62
N THR A 191 -20.90 5.04 -5.86
CA THR A 191 -20.18 4.17 -4.90
C THR A 191 -18.74 4.66 -4.67
N PRO A 192 -18.07 4.27 -3.57
CA PRO A 192 -16.68 4.66 -3.31
C PRO A 192 -15.72 4.44 -4.50
N LYS A 193 -15.79 3.27 -5.15
CA LYS A 193 -14.93 2.94 -6.31
C LYS A 193 -15.29 3.74 -7.56
N GLU A 194 -16.56 4.04 -7.80
CA GLU A 194 -16.97 4.93 -8.90
C GLU A 194 -16.49 6.38 -8.66
N ARG A 195 -16.51 6.84 -7.39
CA ARG A 195 -15.96 8.16 -7.03
C ARG A 195 -14.45 8.22 -7.26
N GLU A 196 -13.72 7.19 -6.84
CA GLU A 196 -12.27 7.05 -7.11
C GLU A 196 -11.99 7.10 -8.62
N TYR A 197 -12.68 6.27 -9.41
CA TYR A 197 -12.53 6.23 -10.87
C TYR A 197 -12.77 7.61 -11.49
N LYS A 198 -13.88 8.26 -11.13
CA LYS A 198 -14.25 9.56 -11.71
C LYS A 198 -13.23 10.64 -11.41
N ILE A 199 -12.74 10.73 -10.16
CA ILE A 199 -11.76 11.76 -9.80
C ILE A 199 -10.39 11.51 -10.44
N VAL A 200 -9.91 10.26 -10.50
CA VAL A 200 -8.62 9.98 -11.13
C VAL A 200 -8.70 10.11 -12.65
N LYS A 201 -9.83 9.79 -13.28
CA LYS A 201 -10.04 10.01 -14.71
C LYS A 201 -9.94 11.50 -15.06
N GLU A 202 -10.40 12.38 -14.18
CA GLU A 202 -10.31 13.84 -14.34
C GLU A 202 -8.91 14.38 -14.03
N LYS A 203 -8.28 13.94 -12.93
CA LYS A 203 -7.03 14.53 -12.40
C LYS A 203 -5.77 13.80 -12.81
N GLY A 204 -5.86 12.57 -13.31
CA GLY A 204 -4.74 11.67 -13.60
C GLY A 204 -4.12 11.03 -12.35
N ALA A 205 -3.88 11.79 -11.28
CA ALA A 205 -3.36 11.29 -10.01
C ALA A 205 -3.92 12.07 -8.82
N VAL A 206 -4.29 11.35 -7.77
CA VAL A 206 -4.96 11.87 -6.59
C VAL A 206 -4.39 11.22 -5.33
N PHE A 207 -4.18 12.00 -4.28
CA PHE A 207 -4.04 11.51 -2.93
C PHE A 207 -5.40 11.64 -2.23
N LEU A 208 -6.05 10.51 -2.00
CA LEU A 208 -7.35 10.42 -1.35
C LEU A 208 -7.17 10.40 0.16
N MET A 209 -7.49 11.50 0.82
CA MET A 209 -7.23 11.73 2.24
C MET A 209 -8.38 11.24 3.13
N GLN A 210 -8.04 10.93 4.38
CA GLN A 210 -8.96 10.63 5.46
C GLN A 210 -9.80 9.37 5.23
N VAL A 211 -9.10 8.26 4.95
CA VAL A 211 -9.71 6.95 4.69
C VAL A 211 -9.83 6.18 6.00
N GLY A 212 -11.05 5.71 6.30
CA GLY A 212 -11.32 4.86 7.44
C GLY A 212 -12.46 5.34 8.34
N LYS A 213 -12.80 6.63 8.34
CA LYS A 213 -13.94 7.13 9.14
C LYS A 213 -15.28 6.98 8.44
N THR A 214 -16.36 6.98 9.23
CA THR A 214 -17.73 7.11 8.72
C THR A 214 -17.95 8.53 8.21
N LEU A 215 -18.50 8.66 7.01
CA LEU A 215 -18.75 9.92 6.32
C LEU A 215 -20.17 10.44 6.60
N SER A 216 -20.50 11.63 6.09
CA SER A 216 -21.81 12.26 6.28
C SER A 216 -22.99 11.44 5.76
N ASN A 217 -22.76 10.52 4.81
CA ASN A 217 -23.76 9.61 4.27
C ASN A 217 -23.99 8.34 5.13
N GLY A 218 -23.30 8.21 6.27
CA GLY A 218 -23.43 7.07 7.18
C GLY A 218 -22.60 5.84 6.77
N GLU A 219 -21.81 5.94 5.70
CA GLU A 219 -20.95 4.87 5.20
C GLU A 219 -19.47 5.22 5.37
N ARG A 220 -18.60 4.21 5.34
CA ARG A 220 -17.14 4.41 5.23
C ARG A 220 -16.78 4.46 3.75
N HIS A 221 -15.76 5.25 3.37
CA HIS A 221 -15.21 5.17 2.01
C HIS A 221 -14.56 3.80 1.75
N ASP A 222 -13.70 3.39 2.67
CA ASP A 222 -13.07 2.08 2.67
C ASP A 222 -12.71 1.68 4.12
N GLY A 223 -12.44 0.40 4.33
CA GLY A 223 -11.94 -0.14 5.58
C GLY A 223 -10.53 0.36 5.90
N ARG A 224 -10.28 0.59 7.19
CA ARG A 224 -8.95 0.90 7.71
C ARG A 224 -8.82 0.39 9.13
N ALA A 225 -7.67 -0.20 9.45
CA ALA A 225 -7.38 -0.63 10.81
C ALA A 225 -7.30 0.58 11.76
N PRO A 226 -7.72 0.43 13.02
CA PRO A 226 -7.74 1.52 13.98
C PRO A 226 -6.39 1.80 14.66
N ASP A 227 -5.38 0.96 14.46
CA ASP A 227 -4.23 0.85 15.37
C ASP A 227 -2.86 1.21 14.78
N TYR A 228 -2.81 1.70 13.53
CA TYR A 228 -1.58 2.24 12.96
C TYR A 228 -1.73 3.63 12.33
N ASP A 229 -2.75 3.90 11.52
CA ASP A 229 -2.95 5.21 10.87
C ASP A 229 -3.97 6.07 11.60
N ASP A 230 -3.65 7.36 11.76
CA ASP A 230 -4.62 8.36 12.18
C ASP A 230 -5.54 8.67 10.99
N TRP A 231 -6.83 8.35 11.11
CA TRP A 231 -7.82 8.49 10.04
C TRP A 231 -8.08 9.95 9.64
N GLU A 232 -7.61 10.93 10.41
CA GLU A 232 -7.63 12.34 10.01
C GLU A 232 -6.38 12.76 9.21
N LEU A 233 -5.31 11.95 9.27
CA LEU A 233 -3.99 12.24 8.71
C LEU A 233 -3.42 11.07 7.88
N ASN A 234 -4.27 10.39 7.11
CA ASN A 234 -3.87 9.31 6.21
C ASN A 234 -4.45 9.50 4.79
N GLY A 235 -4.10 8.58 3.90
CA GLY A 235 -4.71 8.48 2.59
C GLY A 235 -4.03 7.50 1.65
N ASP A 236 -4.58 7.42 0.44
CA ASP A 236 -4.12 6.53 -0.62
C ASP A 236 -3.66 7.31 -1.86
N ILE A 237 -2.57 6.88 -2.49
CA ILE A 237 -2.17 7.37 -3.81
C ILE A 237 -2.89 6.55 -4.87
N LEU A 238 -3.81 7.20 -5.58
CA LEU A 238 -4.58 6.66 -6.68
C LEU A 238 -4.11 7.29 -8.00
N VAL A 239 -3.93 6.48 -9.03
CA VAL A 239 -3.61 6.94 -10.39
C VAL A 239 -4.60 6.39 -11.39
N TYR A 240 -4.87 7.14 -12.44
CA TYR A 240 -5.60 6.60 -13.58
C TYR A 240 -4.71 5.63 -14.35
N TYR A 241 -5.17 4.39 -14.50
CA TYR A 241 -4.44 3.37 -15.24
C TYR A 241 -5.10 3.09 -16.60
N PRO A 242 -4.55 3.62 -17.71
CA PRO A 242 -5.21 3.59 -19.01
C PRO A 242 -5.31 2.19 -19.62
N VAL A 243 -4.38 1.28 -19.31
CA VAL A 243 -4.39 -0.09 -19.84
C VAL A 243 -5.67 -0.82 -19.45
N LEU A 244 -6.09 -0.71 -18.19
CA LEU A 244 -7.31 -1.36 -17.70
C LEU A 244 -8.52 -0.41 -17.63
N ASP A 245 -8.32 0.88 -17.88
CA ASP A 245 -9.29 1.95 -17.63
C ASP A 245 -9.87 1.89 -16.21
N ILE A 246 -9.01 2.02 -15.20
CA ILE A 246 -9.39 1.93 -13.78
C ILE A 246 -8.70 3.02 -12.93
N ALA A 247 -9.20 3.20 -11.70
CA ALA A 247 -8.40 3.76 -10.62
C ALA A 247 -7.48 2.68 -10.05
N LEU A 248 -6.17 2.89 -10.11
CA LEU A 248 -5.17 1.99 -9.56
C LEU A 248 -4.57 2.60 -8.30
N GLU A 249 -4.72 1.92 -7.17
CA GLU A 249 -4.10 2.28 -5.91
C GLU A 249 -2.65 1.78 -5.86
N LEU A 250 -1.70 2.71 -5.74
CA LEU A 250 -0.27 2.39 -5.67
C LEU A 250 0.26 2.33 -4.23
N SER A 251 -0.38 3.04 -3.30
CA SER A 251 0.11 3.15 -1.93
C SER A 251 -0.99 3.57 -0.96
N SER A 252 -0.90 3.04 0.26
CA SER A 252 -1.57 3.56 1.45
C SER A 252 -0.54 4.08 2.44
N MET A 253 -0.77 5.26 3.01
CA MET A 253 0.14 5.88 3.97
C MET A 253 -0.56 6.85 4.92
N GLY A 254 0.10 7.16 6.03
CA GLY A 254 -0.43 8.13 6.97
C GLY A 254 0.55 8.48 8.07
N ILE A 255 0.24 9.58 8.75
CA ILE A 255 0.79 9.88 10.05
C ILE A 255 0.17 8.89 11.02
N ARG A 256 1.01 8.20 11.79
CA ARG A 256 0.56 7.10 12.63
C ARG A 256 -0.31 7.59 13.77
N VAL A 257 -1.16 6.75 14.36
CA VAL A 257 -1.93 7.13 15.56
C VAL A 257 -1.02 7.60 16.69
N ASP A 258 -1.43 8.63 17.41
CA ASP A 258 -0.87 8.95 18.73
C ASP A 258 -1.71 8.30 19.84
N GLU A 259 -1.39 8.60 21.09
CA GLU A 259 -2.10 8.08 22.25
C GLU A 259 -3.61 8.41 22.23
N GLU A 260 -4.00 9.60 21.75
CA GLU A 260 -5.38 10.08 21.74
C GLU A 260 -6.16 9.50 20.55
N ALA A 261 -5.55 9.53 19.36
CA ALA A 261 -6.14 8.96 18.16
C ALA A 261 -6.32 7.45 18.29
N LEU A 262 -5.35 6.73 18.87
CA LEU A 262 -5.45 5.29 19.09
C LEU A 262 -6.64 4.95 20.01
N ASP A 263 -6.76 5.63 21.15
CA ASP A 263 -7.84 5.37 22.11
C ASP A 263 -9.23 5.63 21.49
N ARG A 264 -9.37 6.76 20.79
CA ARG A 264 -10.60 7.10 20.06
C ARG A 264 -10.93 6.06 19.00
N GLN A 265 -9.99 5.75 18.10
CA GLN A 265 -10.23 4.85 16.97
C GLN A 265 -10.50 3.41 17.39
N LEU A 266 -9.86 2.91 18.46
CA LEU A 266 -10.16 1.58 18.99
C LEU A 266 -11.61 1.48 19.48
N THR A 267 -12.09 2.53 20.16
CA THR A 267 -13.48 2.62 20.63
C THR A 267 -14.45 2.67 19.46
N GLU A 268 -14.18 3.55 18.49
CA GLU A 268 -15.03 3.71 17.29
C GLU A 268 -15.09 2.43 16.45
N ALA A 269 -14.00 1.67 16.40
CA ALA A 269 -13.94 0.39 15.70
C ALA A 269 -14.43 -0.82 16.53
N GLY A 270 -14.85 -0.62 17.79
CA GLY A 270 -15.25 -1.71 18.70
C GLY A 270 -14.13 -2.72 18.99
N CYS A 271 -12.88 -2.27 18.96
CA CYS A 271 -11.66 -3.08 19.13
C CYS A 271 -10.99 -2.81 20.50
N ASP A 272 -11.80 -2.63 21.54
CA ASP A 272 -11.30 -2.18 22.84
C ASP A 272 -10.31 -3.15 23.50
N ASP A 273 -10.44 -4.44 23.20
CA ASP A 273 -9.58 -5.53 23.65
C ASP A 273 -8.10 -5.34 23.22
N ARG A 274 -7.87 -4.69 22.07
CA ARG A 274 -6.52 -4.46 21.55
C ARG A 274 -5.69 -3.53 22.42
N ARG A 275 -6.30 -2.75 23.33
CA ARG A 275 -5.56 -1.92 24.30
C ARG A 275 -4.64 -2.74 25.19
N GLU A 276 -4.94 -4.03 25.38
CA GLU A 276 -4.15 -4.89 26.24
C GLU A 276 -2.90 -5.46 25.54
N LEU A 277 -2.81 -5.34 24.21
CA LEU A 277 -1.70 -5.85 23.43
C LEU A 277 -0.43 -5.00 23.64
N PRO A 278 0.77 -5.63 23.59
CA PRO A 278 2.03 -4.94 23.90
C PRO A 278 2.30 -3.69 23.05
N PHE A 279 2.00 -3.75 21.75
CA PHE A 279 2.23 -2.64 20.83
C PHE A 279 1.35 -1.42 21.16
N GLN A 280 0.05 -1.64 21.37
CA GLN A 280 -0.93 -0.60 21.67
C GLN A 280 -0.63 0.02 23.04
N LYS A 281 -0.29 -0.78 24.06
CA LYS A 281 0.19 -0.28 25.36
C LYS A 281 1.38 0.66 25.21
N ALA A 282 2.36 0.30 24.38
CA ALA A 282 3.53 1.13 24.16
C ALA A 282 3.19 2.47 23.48
N ILE A 283 2.16 2.55 22.64
CA ILE A 283 1.66 3.83 22.10
C ILE A 283 0.94 4.65 23.17
N LEU A 284 0.00 4.03 23.91
CA LEU A 284 -0.77 4.70 24.97
C LEU A 284 0.14 5.26 26.07
N ASN A 285 1.22 4.55 26.40
CA ASN A 285 2.24 4.97 27.36
C ASN A 285 3.27 5.95 26.78
N LYS A 286 3.13 6.37 25.52
CA LYS A 286 4.05 7.27 24.80
C LYS A 286 5.49 6.76 24.76
N GLU A 287 5.65 5.44 24.69
CA GLU A 287 6.94 4.78 24.65
C GLU A 287 7.49 4.67 23.23
N LEU A 288 6.64 4.66 22.20
CA LEU A 288 7.04 4.62 20.78
C LEU A 288 7.16 6.03 20.19
N PRO A 289 8.07 6.25 19.22
CA PRO A 289 8.22 7.54 18.56
C PRO A 289 6.97 7.91 17.75
N TYR A 290 6.77 9.21 17.50
CA TYR A 290 5.81 9.67 16.49
C TYR A 290 6.39 9.40 15.09
N THR A 291 5.54 8.93 14.18
CA THR A 291 6.00 8.44 12.87
C THR A 291 4.99 8.76 11.78
N ILE A 292 5.50 8.79 10.55
CA ILE A 292 4.73 8.74 9.31
C ILE A 292 5.26 7.57 8.48
N GLY A 293 4.37 6.81 7.87
CA GLY A 293 4.77 5.66 7.08
C GLY A 293 3.70 5.19 6.12
N GLY A 294 4.02 4.15 5.36
CA GLY A 294 3.09 3.56 4.40
C GLY A 294 3.64 2.31 3.75
N GLY A 295 2.80 1.69 2.93
CA GLY A 295 3.16 0.60 2.03
C GLY A 295 2.97 1.06 0.59
N ILE A 296 3.93 0.73 -0.27
CA ILE A 296 3.86 1.00 -1.71
C ILE A 296 3.97 -0.35 -2.44
N GLY A 297 2.95 -0.75 -3.17
CA GLY A 297 2.89 -2.07 -3.80
C GLY A 297 3.96 -2.23 -4.89
N GLN A 298 4.92 -3.15 -4.73
CA GLN A 298 6.01 -3.24 -5.69
C GLN A 298 5.52 -3.79 -7.03
N SER A 299 4.73 -4.84 -6.99
CA SER A 299 4.14 -5.45 -8.19
C SER A 299 3.12 -4.51 -8.85
N ARG A 300 2.32 -3.76 -8.09
CA ARG A 300 1.44 -2.73 -8.67
C ARG A 300 2.24 -1.62 -9.38
N ILE A 301 3.36 -1.19 -8.80
CA ILE A 301 4.28 -0.24 -9.44
C ILE A 301 4.90 -0.83 -10.72
N CYS A 302 5.34 -2.09 -10.69
CA CYS A 302 5.90 -2.75 -11.86
C CYS A 302 4.85 -2.90 -12.96
N MET A 303 3.65 -3.37 -12.61
CA MET A 303 2.51 -3.49 -13.52
C MET A 303 2.19 -2.15 -14.17
N PHE A 304 2.10 -1.08 -13.37
CA PHE A 304 1.83 0.27 -13.85
C PHE A 304 2.90 0.72 -14.84
N PHE A 305 4.18 0.74 -14.46
CA PHE A 305 5.24 1.28 -15.32
C PHE A 305 5.54 0.43 -16.54
N LEU A 306 5.37 -0.91 -16.45
CA LEU A 306 5.58 -1.81 -17.57
C LEU A 306 4.33 -2.00 -18.44
N ARG A 307 3.25 -1.25 -18.16
CA ARG A 307 1.97 -1.25 -18.90
C ARG A 307 1.32 -2.63 -19.00
N LYS A 308 1.43 -3.44 -17.95
CA LYS A 308 0.91 -4.82 -17.91
C LYS A 308 -0.58 -4.87 -17.62
N ALA A 309 -1.32 -5.74 -18.31
CA ALA A 309 -2.76 -5.90 -18.12
C ALA A 309 -3.09 -6.70 -16.85
N HIS A 310 -2.17 -7.53 -16.37
CA HIS A 310 -2.39 -8.36 -15.20
C HIS A 310 -1.16 -8.33 -14.26
N ILE A 311 -1.39 -8.23 -12.96
CA ILE A 311 -0.32 -8.16 -11.95
C ILE A 311 0.54 -9.44 -11.95
N GLY A 312 -0.04 -10.58 -12.31
CA GLY A 312 0.69 -11.83 -12.52
C GLY A 312 1.71 -11.81 -13.68
N GLU A 313 1.75 -10.78 -14.52
CA GLU A 313 2.83 -10.58 -15.50
C GLU A 313 4.11 -10.02 -14.85
N VAL A 314 4.04 -9.58 -13.59
CA VAL A 314 5.17 -8.96 -12.87
C VAL A 314 5.53 -9.62 -11.54
N HIS A 315 4.77 -10.62 -11.11
CA HIS A 315 5.15 -11.51 -10.02
C HIS A 315 4.58 -12.93 -10.20
N VAL A 316 5.20 -13.91 -9.54
CA VAL A 316 4.76 -15.31 -9.56
C VAL A 316 3.78 -15.56 -8.42
N SER A 317 2.61 -16.12 -8.73
CA SER A 317 1.56 -16.44 -7.74
C SER A 317 0.70 -17.61 -8.20
N LEU A 318 -0.25 -18.00 -7.35
CA LEU A 318 -1.26 -19.01 -7.68
C LEU A 318 -2.53 -18.32 -8.18
N TRP A 319 -3.03 -18.78 -9.33
CA TRP A 319 -4.22 -18.25 -9.98
C TRP A 319 -5.23 -19.37 -10.25
N PRO A 320 -6.54 -19.09 -10.19
CA PRO A 320 -7.56 -20.02 -10.66
C PRO A 320 -7.31 -20.43 -12.12
N GLU A 321 -7.61 -21.68 -12.45
CA GLU A 321 -7.40 -22.22 -13.81
C GLU A 321 -8.10 -21.36 -14.89
N SER A 322 -9.27 -20.81 -14.56
CA SER A 322 -10.02 -19.89 -15.44
C SER A 322 -9.24 -18.62 -15.78
N ILE A 323 -8.47 -18.07 -14.84
CA ILE A 323 -7.62 -16.89 -15.07
C ILE A 323 -6.43 -17.29 -15.94
N THR A 324 -5.75 -18.39 -15.62
CA THR A 324 -4.57 -18.83 -16.40
C THR A 324 -4.91 -19.13 -17.86
N LYS A 325 -6.04 -19.79 -18.13
CA LYS A 325 -6.47 -20.09 -19.51
C LYS A 325 -6.86 -18.84 -20.27
N ALA A 326 -7.65 -17.96 -19.66
CA ALA A 326 -8.06 -16.72 -20.31
C ALA A 326 -6.85 -15.80 -20.60
N ALA A 327 -5.86 -15.76 -19.70
CA ALA A 327 -4.61 -15.05 -19.93
C ALA A 327 -3.82 -15.65 -21.10
N GLU A 328 -3.66 -16.97 -21.14
CA GLU A 328 -2.97 -17.67 -22.23
C GLU A 328 -3.64 -17.44 -23.59
N GLU A 329 -4.98 -17.58 -23.66
CA GLU A 329 -5.78 -17.34 -24.87
C GLU A 329 -5.67 -15.89 -25.37
N ALA A 330 -5.48 -14.94 -24.46
CA ALA A 330 -5.35 -13.51 -24.76
C ALA A 330 -3.90 -13.04 -24.99
N GLY A 331 -2.90 -13.92 -24.88
CA GLY A 331 -1.49 -13.52 -24.99
C GLY A 331 -0.97 -12.70 -23.81
N VAL A 332 -1.63 -12.78 -22.65
CA VAL A 332 -1.18 -12.22 -21.37
C VAL A 332 -0.22 -13.22 -20.71
N ASN A 333 1.06 -12.88 -20.67
CA ASN A 333 2.12 -13.78 -20.21
C ASN A 333 2.30 -13.71 -18.69
N LEU A 334 1.53 -14.51 -17.94
CA LEU A 334 1.72 -14.68 -16.50
C LEU A 334 3.06 -15.37 -16.20
N LEU A 335 3.74 -14.96 -15.12
CA LEU A 335 5.06 -15.47 -14.68
C LEU A 335 5.02 -16.78 -13.90
#